data_AF-A0A5S3YQ29-F1
#
_entry.id   AF-A0A5S3YQ29-F1
#
_cell.length_a   1.000
_cell.length_b   1.000
_cell.length_c   1.000
_cell.angle_alpha   90.00
_cell.angle_beta   90.00
_cell.angle_gamma   90.00
#
_symmetry.space_group_name_H-M   'P 1'
#
loop_
_entity.id
_entity.type
_entity.pdbx_description
1 polymer ?
#
loop_
_entity_poly.entity_id
_entity_poly.type
_entity_poly.pdbx_seq_one_letter_code
_entity_poly.pdbx_strand_id
1 'polypeptide(L)'
;MNKTLIAFSIFSLLTTSGSFASNSDLNSAFNKHYKAYKAAVQSGDKKALENTAQKAYDVGKELYGKHDINTVNLAINYATSMSNSNPNKKALLEEILMITKEHHTDKLDVVFNITLPLAKLNFKENRRESLNSLEDIAEQAEAKQDYEFASVAYLEAAKLAAKNSRTVGKAKKLIRKTDEINKAHLPETSVQRLSTDIWVAALDEARNRKSAAIERLEHIVNVFDSNLDFDHPFELSAHSKLVNLYEKTRQSDKATKHCLAIAKMVPWKDSQEQEPLYRAHPEYPSNMARKMKSGWVQLQFTVSKSGFVKDIEVIDSSEKGFIKASIKALEQWRYAPKFEDGKPVEAVSTVQLDYVIAKN
;
A
#
# COMPACT_ATOMS: atom_id res chain seq x y z
N MET A 1 4.15 20.19 -2.39
CA MET A 1 3.44 20.01 -3.68
C MET A 1 2.93 18.57 -3.72
N ASN A 2 1.62 18.37 -3.51
CA ASN A 2 1.00 17.05 -3.37
C ASN A 2 1.25 16.17 -4.61
N LYS A 3 2.16 15.20 -4.50
CA LYS A 3 2.39 14.18 -5.52
C LYS A 3 1.94 12.83 -4.98
N THR A 4 0.62 12.65 -5.07
CA THR A 4 -0.07 11.41 -5.41
C THR A 4 0.57 10.11 -4.93
N LEU A 5 0.01 9.60 -3.82
CA LEU A 5 -0.34 8.18 -3.73
C LEU A 5 -0.78 7.68 -5.12
N ILE A 6 -0.31 6.49 -5.48
CA ILE A 6 -0.84 5.69 -6.58
C ILE A 6 -2.27 5.30 -6.20
N ALA A 7 -3.16 6.28 -6.29
CA ALA A 7 -4.48 6.04 -6.74
C ALA A 7 -4.33 5.78 -8.24
N PHE A 8 -4.84 4.64 -8.69
CA PHE A 8 -5.61 4.63 -9.93
C PHE A 8 -6.66 5.74 -9.79
N SER A 9 -6.24 6.99 -9.98
CA SER A 9 -7.11 8.14 -10.03
C SER A 9 -7.72 8.00 -11.41
N ILE A 10 -8.91 7.41 -11.45
CA ILE A 10 -9.71 7.21 -12.66
C ILE A 10 -10.06 8.62 -13.16
N PHE A 11 -9.13 9.24 -13.89
CA PHE A 11 -9.39 10.38 -14.74
C PHE A 11 -9.79 9.81 -16.10
N SER A 12 -10.98 9.21 -16.17
CA SER A 12 -11.58 8.92 -17.48
C SER A 12 -11.84 10.25 -18.16
N LEU A 13 -11.11 10.54 -19.23
CA LEU A 13 -11.41 11.65 -20.14
C LEU A 13 -12.78 11.38 -20.76
N LEU A 14 -13.81 12.09 -20.31
CA LEU A 14 -15.15 12.01 -20.87
C LEU A 14 -15.14 12.69 -22.25
N THR A 15 -15.42 11.93 -23.31
CA THR A 15 -15.51 12.46 -24.68
C THR A 15 -16.90 13.05 -24.92
N THR A 16 -16.95 14.30 -25.37
CA THR A 16 -18.19 15.00 -25.73
C THR A 16 -18.53 14.76 -27.20
N SER A 17 -19.20 13.65 -27.50
CA SER A 17 -19.76 13.40 -28.83
C SER A 17 -21.29 13.28 -28.74
N GLY A 18 -22.01 14.41 -28.87
CA GLY A 18 -23.48 14.44 -28.89
C GLY A 18 -24.07 15.85 -29.05
N SER A 19 -25.09 15.97 -29.90
CA SER A 19 -25.57 17.17 -30.61
C SER A 19 -25.99 18.41 -29.80
N PHE A 20 -25.70 19.57 -30.40
CA PHE A 20 -25.98 20.93 -29.94
C PHE A 20 -27.44 21.35 -30.19
N ALA A 21 -28.22 21.60 -29.12
CA ALA A 21 -29.17 22.72 -29.00
C ALA A 21 -30.08 22.61 -27.74
N SER A 22 -30.44 21.40 -27.28
CA SER A 22 -31.40 21.22 -26.16
C SER A 22 -30.78 20.92 -24.79
N ASN A 23 -29.44 20.94 -24.69
CA ASN A 23 -28.71 20.36 -23.56
C ASN A 23 -27.76 21.35 -22.85
N SER A 24 -27.88 22.66 -23.08
CA SER A 24 -26.98 23.67 -22.49
C SER A 24 -27.01 23.65 -20.96
N ASP A 25 -28.20 23.49 -20.39
CA ASP A 25 -28.42 23.58 -18.96
C ASP A 25 -27.91 22.33 -18.23
N LEU A 26 -28.16 21.14 -18.81
CA LEU A 26 -27.62 19.87 -18.30
C LEU A 26 -26.10 19.81 -18.43
N ASN A 27 -25.52 20.27 -19.54
CA ASN A 27 -24.06 20.37 -19.68
C ASN A 27 -23.45 21.35 -18.66
N SER A 28 -24.09 22.50 -18.42
CA SER A 28 -23.65 23.47 -17.41
C SER A 28 -23.72 22.88 -16.00
N ALA A 29 -24.83 22.22 -15.66
CA ALA A 29 -25.01 21.52 -14.39
C ALA A 29 -23.97 20.41 -14.19
N PHE A 30 -23.75 19.58 -15.21
CA PHE A 30 -22.74 18.53 -15.19
C PHE A 30 -21.35 19.11 -14.94
N ASN A 31 -20.94 20.11 -15.73
CA ASN A 31 -19.63 20.75 -15.60
C ASN A 31 -19.42 21.35 -14.21
N LYS A 32 -20.46 21.96 -13.63
CA LYS A 32 -20.43 22.50 -12.27
C LYS A 32 -20.18 21.39 -11.24
N HIS A 33 -20.94 20.30 -11.29
CA HIS A 33 -20.82 19.21 -10.32
C HIS A 33 -19.50 18.43 -10.49
N TYR A 34 -19.08 18.17 -11.73
CA TYR A 34 -17.83 17.48 -11.99
C TYR A 34 -16.60 18.32 -11.61
N LYS A 35 -16.64 19.65 -11.81
CA LYS A 35 -15.59 20.55 -11.31
C LYS A 35 -15.53 20.55 -9.77
N ALA A 36 -16.68 20.57 -9.11
CA ALA A 36 -16.75 20.48 -7.65
C ALA A 36 -16.23 19.12 -7.13
N TYR A 37 -16.53 18.02 -7.82
CA TYR A 37 -15.97 16.70 -7.54
C TYR A 37 -14.44 16.69 -7.63
N LYS A 38 -13.86 17.22 -8.72
CA LYS A 38 -12.39 17.33 -8.85
C LYS A 38 -11.76 18.17 -7.74
N ALA A 39 -12.40 19.26 -7.32
CA ALA A 39 -11.93 20.07 -6.19
C ALA A 39 -12.01 19.29 -4.86
N ALA A 40 -13.09 18.53 -4.64
CA ALA A 40 -13.24 17.69 -3.46
C ALA A 40 -12.14 16.60 -3.39
N VAL A 41 -11.84 15.94 -4.52
CA VAL A 41 -10.72 14.98 -4.64
C VAL A 41 -9.39 15.60 -4.20
N GLN A 42 -9.10 16.83 -4.65
CA GLN A 42 -7.86 17.53 -4.30
C GLN A 42 -7.79 17.94 -2.83
N SER A 43 -8.92 18.36 -2.24
CA SER A 43 -9.00 18.80 -0.85
C SER A 43 -8.99 17.66 0.17
N GLY A 44 -9.37 16.44 -0.24
CA GLY A 44 -9.57 15.31 0.68
C GLY A 44 -10.85 15.38 1.52
N ASP A 45 -11.75 16.34 1.26
CA ASP A 45 -13.05 16.42 1.93
C ASP A 45 -13.97 15.27 1.51
N LYS A 46 -14.07 14.25 2.38
CA LYS A 46 -14.86 13.05 2.13
C LYS A 46 -16.35 13.33 1.94
N LYS A 47 -16.92 14.30 2.67
CA LYS A 47 -18.35 14.61 2.60
C LYS A 47 -18.68 15.35 1.31
N ALA A 48 -17.85 16.31 0.93
CA ALA A 48 -17.98 16.98 -0.35
C ALA A 48 -17.76 16.00 -1.51
N LEU A 49 -16.81 15.06 -1.37
CA LEU A 49 -16.50 14.06 -2.39
C LEU A 49 -17.71 13.20 -2.72
N GLU A 50 -18.38 12.61 -1.72
CA GLU A 50 -19.57 11.77 -1.95
C GLU A 50 -20.73 12.55 -2.56
N ASN A 51 -21.04 13.73 -2.01
CA ASN A 51 -22.13 14.58 -2.48
C ASN A 51 -21.94 15.05 -3.93
N THR A 52 -20.73 15.50 -4.27
CA THR A 52 -20.43 16.00 -5.62
C THR A 52 -20.33 14.89 -6.65
N ALA A 53 -19.81 13.70 -6.27
CA ALA A 53 -19.81 12.52 -7.12
C ALA A 53 -21.23 12.04 -7.43
N GLN A 54 -22.11 12.00 -6.42
CA GLN A 54 -23.52 11.66 -6.61
C GLN A 54 -24.19 12.59 -7.62
N LYS A 55 -24.08 13.92 -7.42
CA LYS A 55 -24.70 14.90 -8.32
C LYS A 55 -24.15 14.83 -9.74
N ALA A 56 -22.84 14.59 -9.89
CA ALA A 56 -22.24 14.42 -11.20
C ALA A 56 -22.75 13.15 -11.90
N TYR A 57 -22.95 12.06 -11.16
CA TYR A 57 -23.55 10.83 -11.66
C TYR A 57 -25.03 11.01 -12.05
N ASP A 58 -25.84 11.63 -11.20
CA ASP A 58 -27.27 11.83 -11.45
C ASP A 58 -27.49 12.67 -12.73
N VAL A 59 -26.80 13.81 -12.86
CA VAL A 59 -26.88 14.65 -14.08
C VAL A 59 -26.24 13.95 -15.29
N GLY A 60 -25.13 13.22 -15.08
CA GLY A 60 -24.48 12.47 -16.16
C GLY A 60 -25.37 11.38 -16.74
N LYS A 61 -26.18 10.71 -15.91
CA LYS A 61 -27.14 9.69 -16.34
C LYS A 61 -28.22 10.27 -17.26
N GLU A 62 -28.68 11.50 -17.00
CA GLU A 62 -29.61 12.23 -17.87
C GLU A 62 -28.93 12.70 -19.16
N LEU A 63 -27.67 13.15 -19.06
CA LEU A 63 -26.91 13.72 -20.17
C LEU A 63 -26.45 12.67 -21.20
N TYR A 64 -25.88 11.56 -20.73
CA TYR A 64 -25.28 10.52 -21.58
C TYR A 64 -26.20 9.31 -21.76
N GLY A 65 -27.17 9.12 -20.87
CA GLY A 65 -28.01 7.93 -20.84
C GLY A 65 -27.48 6.83 -19.92
N LYS A 66 -28.36 5.91 -19.52
CA LYS A 66 -28.08 4.89 -18.48
C LYS A 66 -26.94 3.95 -18.83
N HIS A 67 -26.79 3.56 -20.10
CA HIS A 67 -25.83 2.56 -20.54
C HIS A 67 -24.56 3.17 -21.13
N ASP A 68 -24.40 4.49 -21.14
CA ASP A 68 -23.20 5.11 -21.68
C ASP A 68 -21.99 4.87 -20.76
N ILE A 69 -20.81 4.72 -21.36
CA ILE A 69 -19.57 4.46 -20.63
C ILE A 69 -19.20 5.61 -19.68
N ASN A 70 -19.56 6.85 -20.03
CA ASN A 70 -19.37 8.02 -19.19
C ASN A 70 -20.24 7.93 -17.93
N THR A 71 -21.49 7.47 -18.06
CA THR A 71 -22.39 7.22 -16.92
C THR A 71 -21.83 6.13 -16.02
N VAL A 72 -21.30 5.04 -16.58
CA VAL A 72 -20.63 3.97 -15.82
C VAL A 72 -19.42 4.52 -15.05
N ASN A 73 -18.56 5.29 -15.70
CA ASN A 73 -17.39 5.90 -15.05
C ASN A 73 -17.78 6.87 -13.91
N LEU A 74 -18.84 7.65 -14.09
CA LEU A 74 -19.37 8.51 -13.03
C LEU A 74 -19.94 7.69 -11.87
N ALA A 75 -20.61 6.57 -12.15
CA ALA A 75 -21.09 5.66 -11.12
C ALA A 75 -19.93 5.01 -10.34
N ILE A 76 -18.84 4.63 -11.00
CA ILE A 76 -17.61 4.14 -10.34
C ILE A 76 -17.05 5.20 -9.40
N ASN A 77 -16.98 6.46 -9.84
CA ASN A 77 -16.51 7.58 -9.01
C ASN A 77 -17.41 7.77 -7.77
N TYR A 78 -18.73 7.70 -7.96
CA TYR A 78 -19.69 7.78 -6.88
C TYR A 78 -19.56 6.60 -5.90
N ALA A 79 -19.57 5.35 -6.39
CA ALA A 79 -19.39 4.17 -5.56
C ALA A 79 -18.05 4.18 -4.79
N THR A 80 -16.97 4.68 -5.41
CA THR A 80 -15.65 4.79 -4.77
C THR A 80 -15.66 5.81 -3.63
N SER A 81 -16.43 6.88 -3.75
CA SER A 81 -16.56 7.91 -2.70
C SER A 81 -17.35 7.44 -1.47
N MET A 82 -18.23 6.44 -1.63
CA MET A 82 -19.03 5.89 -0.53
C MET A 82 -18.21 5.07 0.46
N SER A 83 -18.60 5.12 1.74
CA SER A 83 -18.14 4.17 2.76
C SER A 83 -18.40 2.72 2.34
N ASN A 84 -17.51 1.80 2.71
CA ASN A 84 -17.73 0.36 2.50
C ASN A 84 -18.91 -0.20 3.30
N SER A 85 -19.37 0.52 4.34
CA SER A 85 -20.58 0.19 5.11
C SER A 85 -21.86 0.73 4.48
N ASN A 86 -21.78 1.51 3.40
CA ASN A 86 -22.95 2.06 2.74
C ASN A 86 -23.72 0.91 2.04
N PRO A 87 -24.99 0.65 2.40
CA PRO A 87 -25.76 -0.48 1.86
C PRO A 87 -25.97 -0.38 0.34
N ASN A 88 -25.97 0.82 -0.22
CA ASN A 88 -26.25 1.06 -1.64
C ASN A 88 -25.01 0.85 -2.52
N LYS A 89 -23.80 0.83 -1.94
CA LYS A 89 -22.55 0.72 -2.70
C LYS A 89 -22.47 -0.59 -3.49
N LYS A 90 -22.81 -1.70 -2.84
CA LYS A 90 -22.79 -3.03 -3.47
C LYS A 90 -23.79 -3.11 -4.61
N ALA A 91 -25.03 -2.70 -4.37
CA ALA A 91 -26.09 -2.70 -5.39
C ALA A 91 -25.74 -1.85 -6.62
N LEU A 92 -25.18 -0.64 -6.40
CA LEU A 92 -24.74 0.21 -7.51
C LEU A 92 -23.62 -0.44 -8.33
N LEU A 93 -22.62 -1.02 -7.66
CA LEU A 93 -21.53 -1.70 -8.35
C LEU A 93 -22.01 -2.94 -9.13
N GLU A 94 -22.95 -3.71 -8.58
CA GLU A 94 -23.56 -4.86 -9.27
C GLU A 94 -24.36 -4.42 -10.51
N GLU A 95 -25.15 -3.35 -10.40
CA GLU A 95 -25.89 -2.77 -11.52
C GLU A 95 -24.95 -2.35 -12.66
N ILE A 96 -23.90 -1.58 -12.35
CA ILE A 96 -23.00 -1.08 -13.39
C ILE A 96 -22.08 -2.17 -13.94
N LEU A 97 -21.75 -3.21 -13.17
CA LEU A 97 -21.03 -4.37 -13.68
C LEU A 97 -21.85 -5.10 -14.75
N MET A 98 -23.15 -5.28 -14.51
CA MET A 98 -24.07 -5.88 -15.47
C MET A 98 -24.15 -5.04 -16.76
N ILE A 99 -24.39 -3.73 -16.64
CA ILE A 99 -24.41 -2.80 -17.78
C ILE A 99 -23.09 -2.87 -18.57
N THR A 100 -21.95 -2.88 -17.89
CA THR A 100 -20.64 -2.92 -18.54
C THR A 100 -20.41 -4.23 -19.27
N LYS A 101 -20.79 -5.37 -18.68
CA LYS A 101 -20.66 -6.68 -19.34
C LYS A 101 -21.61 -6.87 -20.53
N GLU A 102 -22.76 -6.20 -20.55
CA GLU A 102 -23.72 -6.29 -21.65
C GLU A 102 -23.41 -5.32 -22.81
N HIS A 103 -22.99 -4.09 -22.48
CA HIS A 103 -22.89 -3.00 -23.45
C HIS A 103 -21.46 -2.55 -23.76
N HIS A 104 -20.48 -2.91 -22.94
CA HIS A 104 -19.08 -2.45 -23.03
C HIS A 104 -18.09 -3.62 -22.91
N THR A 105 -18.34 -4.69 -23.67
CA THR A 105 -17.59 -5.96 -23.61
C THR A 105 -16.10 -5.83 -23.93
N ASP A 106 -15.68 -4.77 -24.61
CA ASP A 106 -14.28 -4.46 -24.91
C ASP A 106 -13.56 -3.75 -23.75
N LYS A 107 -14.28 -3.17 -22.78
CA LYS A 107 -13.75 -2.33 -21.69
C LYS A 107 -13.36 -3.13 -20.45
N LEU A 108 -12.33 -3.96 -20.60
CA LEU A 108 -11.86 -4.86 -19.54
C LEU A 108 -11.33 -4.10 -18.30
N ASP A 109 -10.71 -2.93 -18.51
CA ASP A 109 -10.27 -2.01 -17.47
C ASP A 109 -11.44 -1.48 -16.61
N VAL A 110 -12.56 -1.14 -17.25
CA VAL A 110 -13.77 -0.69 -16.56
C VAL A 110 -14.40 -1.84 -15.78
N VAL A 111 -14.46 -3.04 -16.38
CA VAL A 111 -14.92 -4.26 -15.67
C VAL A 111 -14.07 -4.52 -14.43
N PHE A 112 -12.75 -4.35 -14.51
CA PHE A 112 -11.86 -4.47 -13.35
C PHE A 112 -12.11 -3.41 -12.29
N ASN A 113 -12.25 -2.14 -12.68
CA ASN A 113 -12.50 -1.03 -11.76
C ASN A 113 -13.80 -1.19 -10.97
N ILE A 114 -14.77 -1.97 -11.48
CA ILE A 114 -16.00 -2.34 -10.78
C ILE A 114 -15.83 -3.64 -9.99
N THR A 115 -15.17 -4.64 -10.58
CA THR A 115 -15.03 -5.98 -9.99
C THR A 115 -14.13 -5.97 -8.75
N LEU A 116 -13.06 -5.18 -8.74
CA LEU A 116 -12.13 -5.09 -7.60
C LEU A 116 -12.80 -4.58 -6.30
N PRO A 117 -13.52 -3.45 -6.28
CA PRO A 117 -14.24 -3.03 -5.07
C PRO A 117 -15.34 -4.01 -4.67
N LEU A 118 -16.07 -4.61 -5.63
CA LEU A 118 -17.05 -5.67 -5.34
C LEU A 118 -16.41 -6.89 -4.66
N ALA A 119 -15.32 -7.40 -5.24
CA ALA A 119 -14.56 -8.51 -4.69
C ALA A 119 -14.08 -8.21 -3.27
N LYS A 120 -13.64 -6.96 -3.00
CA LYS A 120 -13.24 -6.52 -1.65
C LYS A 120 -14.42 -6.53 -0.66
N LEU A 121 -15.60 -6.08 -1.07
CA LEU A 121 -16.81 -6.07 -0.24
C LEU A 121 -17.29 -7.51 0.08
N ASN A 122 -17.33 -8.36 -0.95
CA ASN A 122 -17.83 -9.73 -0.84
C ASN A 122 -16.80 -10.73 -0.30
N PHE A 123 -15.53 -10.33 -0.12
CA PHE A 123 -14.44 -11.26 0.17
C PHE A 123 -14.66 -12.11 1.42
N LYS A 124 -15.32 -11.58 2.46
CA LYS A 124 -15.59 -12.34 3.69
C LYS A 124 -16.59 -13.47 3.45
N GLU A 125 -17.61 -13.21 2.64
CA GLU A 125 -18.73 -14.11 2.36
C GLU A 125 -18.37 -15.10 1.25
N ASN A 126 -17.76 -14.61 0.17
CA ASN A 126 -17.53 -15.38 -1.04
C ASN A 126 -16.11 -15.20 -1.62
N ARG A 127 -15.12 -15.74 -0.89
CA ARG A 127 -13.68 -15.65 -1.24
C ARG A 127 -13.37 -16.20 -2.63
N ARG A 128 -13.94 -17.37 -2.97
CA ARG A 128 -13.61 -18.09 -4.20
C ARG A 128 -14.05 -17.28 -5.41
N GLU A 129 -15.31 -16.87 -5.45
CA GLU A 129 -15.84 -16.06 -6.54
C GLU A 129 -15.12 -14.72 -6.65
N SER A 130 -14.90 -14.03 -5.52
CA SER A 130 -14.18 -12.75 -5.50
C SER A 130 -12.78 -12.83 -6.13
N LEU A 131 -12.04 -13.92 -5.90
CA LEU A 131 -10.72 -14.12 -6.50
C LEU A 131 -10.81 -14.58 -7.95
N ASN A 132 -11.73 -15.49 -8.25
CA ASN A 132 -11.90 -16.02 -9.61
C ASN A 132 -12.30 -14.90 -10.59
N SER A 133 -13.18 -13.97 -10.20
CA SER A 133 -13.58 -12.85 -11.06
C SER A 133 -12.42 -11.91 -11.39
N LEU A 134 -11.44 -11.74 -10.48
CA LEU A 134 -10.24 -10.93 -10.76
C LEU A 134 -9.22 -11.70 -11.59
N GLU A 135 -9.09 -13.01 -11.37
CA GLU A 135 -8.19 -13.87 -12.13
C GLU A 135 -8.65 -14.01 -13.59
N ASP A 136 -9.95 -14.18 -13.82
CA ASP A 136 -10.57 -14.22 -15.16
C ASP A 136 -10.27 -12.95 -15.96
N ILE A 137 -10.40 -11.78 -15.33
CA ILE A 137 -10.02 -10.50 -15.96
C ILE A 137 -8.54 -10.48 -16.33
N ALA A 138 -7.67 -10.94 -15.44
CA ALA A 138 -6.24 -10.99 -15.70
C ALA A 138 -5.89 -11.98 -16.83
N GLU A 139 -6.57 -13.13 -16.90
CA GLU A 139 -6.42 -14.12 -17.99
C GLU A 139 -6.90 -13.57 -19.32
N GLN A 140 -8.01 -12.82 -19.35
CA GLN A 140 -8.47 -12.13 -20.56
C GLN A 140 -7.48 -11.05 -21.03
N ALA A 141 -6.88 -10.30 -20.10
CA ALA A 141 -5.85 -9.31 -20.42
C ALA A 141 -4.59 -9.99 -21.01
N GLU A 142 -4.14 -11.09 -20.39
CA GLU A 142 -3.03 -11.91 -20.88
C GLU A 142 -3.30 -12.46 -22.28
N ALA A 143 -4.51 -12.98 -22.54
CA ALA A 143 -4.93 -13.46 -23.86
C ALA A 143 -4.93 -12.37 -24.94
N LYS A 144 -5.20 -11.11 -24.54
CA LYS A 144 -5.11 -9.93 -25.40
C LYS A 144 -3.69 -9.35 -25.49
N GLN A 145 -2.70 -10.00 -24.86
CA GLN A 145 -1.30 -9.54 -24.75
C GLN A 145 -1.14 -8.18 -24.06
N ASP A 146 -2.14 -7.76 -23.27
CA ASP A 146 -2.04 -6.61 -22.38
C ASP A 146 -1.38 -7.03 -21.06
N TYR A 147 -0.09 -7.31 -21.14
CA TYR A 147 0.68 -7.83 -20.00
C TYR A 147 0.82 -6.84 -18.86
N GLU A 148 0.80 -5.54 -19.16
CA GLU A 148 0.82 -4.50 -18.14
C GLU A 148 -0.44 -4.57 -17.28
N PHE A 149 -1.61 -4.64 -17.93
CA PHE A 149 -2.87 -4.74 -17.23
C PHE A 149 -3.07 -6.12 -16.57
N ALA A 150 -2.66 -7.21 -17.22
CA ALA A 150 -2.68 -8.55 -16.64
C ALA A 150 -1.88 -8.60 -15.33
N SER A 151 -0.68 -7.98 -15.29
CA SER A 151 0.12 -7.88 -14.08
C SER A 151 -0.63 -7.14 -12.96
N VAL A 152 -1.24 -5.99 -13.27
CA VAL A 152 -2.02 -5.21 -12.28
C VAL A 152 -3.16 -6.07 -11.72
N ALA A 153 -3.91 -6.75 -12.57
CA ALA A 153 -5.06 -7.54 -12.16
C ALA A 153 -4.65 -8.76 -11.31
N TYR A 154 -3.62 -9.52 -11.71
CA TYR A 154 -3.09 -10.62 -10.89
C TYR A 154 -2.55 -10.15 -9.55
N LEU A 155 -1.84 -9.01 -9.51
CA LEU A 155 -1.28 -8.49 -8.29
C LEU A 155 -2.37 -8.02 -7.31
N GLU A 156 -3.42 -7.36 -7.78
CA GLU A 156 -4.56 -6.97 -6.93
C GLU A 156 -5.33 -8.18 -6.40
N ALA A 157 -5.51 -9.23 -7.22
CA ALA A 157 -6.06 -10.50 -6.77
C ALA A 157 -5.18 -11.16 -5.70
N ALA A 158 -3.85 -11.12 -5.87
CA ALA A 158 -2.90 -11.63 -4.90
C ALA A 158 -2.95 -10.86 -3.57
N LYS A 159 -2.98 -9.53 -3.62
CA LYS A 159 -3.13 -8.65 -2.44
C LYS A 159 -4.42 -8.94 -1.69
N LEU A 160 -5.53 -9.14 -2.39
CA LEU A 160 -6.80 -9.51 -1.77
C LEU A 160 -6.72 -10.88 -1.11
N ALA A 161 -6.17 -11.88 -1.80
CA ALA A 161 -5.96 -13.23 -1.28
C ALA A 161 -5.04 -13.27 -0.05
N ALA A 162 -4.05 -12.38 0.04
CA ALA A 162 -3.12 -12.31 1.17
C ALA A 162 -3.78 -11.84 2.48
N LYS A 163 -4.95 -11.18 2.42
CA LYS A 163 -5.66 -10.68 3.61
C LYS A 163 -6.29 -11.77 4.47
N ASN A 164 -6.35 -13.02 3.99
CA ASN A 164 -6.99 -14.11 4.71
C ASN A 164 -6.10 -15.37 4.68
N SER A 165 -5.88 -15.97 5.84
CA SER A 165 -5.03 -17.16 6.01
C SER A 165 -5.44 -18.33 5.11
N ARG A 166 -6.75 -18.51 4.87
CA ARG A 166 -7.29 -19.58 4.01
C ARG A 166 -6.93 -19.42 2.54
N THR A 167 -6.59 -18.21 2.09
CA THR A 167 -6.28 -17.90 0.69
C THR A 167 -4.81 -17.56 0.46
N VAL A 168 -3.96 -17.66 1.49
CA VAL A 168 -2.52 -17.40 1.38
C VAL A 168 -1.85 -18.29 0.33
N GLY A 169 -2.25 -19.56 0.19
CA GLY A 169 -1.73 -20.44 -0.85
C GLY A 169 -1.98 -19.89 -2.27
N LYS A 170 -3.19 -19.37 -2.51
CA LYS A 170 -3.58 -18.72 -3.77
C LYS A 170 -2.80 -17.43 -3.99
N ALA A 171 -2.65 -16.60 -2.95
CA ALA A 171 -1.85 -15.37 -3.02
C ALA A 171 -0.41 -15.66 -3.48
N LYS A 172 0.23 -16.69 -2.91
CA LYS A 172 1.59 -17.11 -3.30
C LYS A 172 1.68 -17.55 -4.76
N LYS A 173 0.65 -18.23 -5.28
CA LYS A 173 0.58 -18.65 -6.69
C LYS A 173 0.45 -17.43 -7.61
N LEU A 174 -0.44 -16.51 -7.27
CA LEU A 174 -0.68 -15.29 -8.05
C LEU A 174 0.54 -14.37 -8.08
N ILE A 175 1.24 -14.17 -6.96
CA ILE A 175 2.50 -13.39 -6.92
C ILE A 175 3.54 -13.97 -7.89
N ARG A 176 3.72 -15.30 -7.90
CA ARG A 176 4.66 -15.96 -8.81
C ARG A 176 4.25 -15.81 -10.28
N LYS A 177 2.97 -16.03 -10.59
CA LYS A 177 2.46 -15.83 -11.95
C LYS A 177 2.68 -14.39 -12.43
N THR A 178 2.42 -13.42 -11.56
CA THR A 178 2.65 -11.99 -11.84
C THR A 178 4.13 -11.72 -12.13
N ASP A 179 5.03 -12.25 -11.30
CA ASP A 179 6.49 -12.10 -11.47
C ASP A 179 6.99 -12.75 -12.77
N GLU A 180 6.47 -13.93 -13.14
CA GLU A 180 6.78 -14.61 -14.41
C GLU A 180 6.37 -13.75 -15.62
N ILE A 181 5.13 -13.22 -15.63
CA ILE A 181 4.65 -12.31 -16.69
C ILE A 181 5.52 -11.06 -16.77
N ASN A 182 5.81 -10.43 -15.63
CA ASN A 182 6.58 -9.20 -15.60
C ASN A 182 8.00 -9.37 -16.12
N LYS A 183 8.66 -10.48 -15.79
CA LYS A 183 10.01 -10.78 -16.30
C LYS A 183 10.01 -11.09 -17.79
N ALA A 184 8.96 -11.74 -18.29
CA ALA A 184 8.88 -12.15 -19.68
C ALA A 184 8.52 -11.00 -20.62
N HIS A 185 7.69 -10.05 -20.16
CA HIS A 185 7.03 -9.10 -21.06
C HIS A 185 7.24 -7.63 -20.71
N LEU A 186 7.67 -7.29 -19.48
CA LEU A 186 7.77 -5.89 -19.04
C LEU A 186 9.23 -5.46 -18.80
N PRO A 187 9.57 -4.20 -19.11
CA PRO A 187 10.88 -3.64 -18.79
C PRO A 187 11.21 -3.72 -17.29
N GLU A 188 12.50 -3.81 -16.97
CA GLU A 188 13.00 -3.82 -15.59
C GLU A 188 12.58 -2.57 -14.81
N THR A 189 12.47 -1.44 -15.50
CA THR A 189 12.08 -0.14 -14.95
C THR A 189 10.56 0.06 -14.82
N SER A 190 9.75 -0.90 -15.26
CA SER A 190 8.29 -0.77 -15.22
C SER A 190 7.76 -0.78 -13.78
N VAL A 191 6.80 0.10 -13.49
CA VAL A 191 6.19 0.21 -12.15
C VAL A 191 5.56 -1.11 -11.71
N GLN A 192 5.00 -1.87 -12.65
CA GLN A 192 4.39 -3.18 -12.41
C GLN A 192 5.42 -4.18 -11.89
N ARG A 193 6.60 -4.25 -12.51
CA ARG A 193 7.69 -5.14 -12.07
C ARG A 193 8.21 -4.72 -10.70
N LEU A 194 8.51 -3.43 -10.50
CA LEU A 194 8.95 -2.89 -9.21
C LEU A 194 7.92 -3.15 -8.09
N SER A 195 6.63 -2.97 -8.39
CA SER A 195 5.56 -3.21 -7.42
C SER A 195 5.44 -4.70 -7.04
N THR A 196 5.72 -5.61 -7.99
CA THR A 196 5.70 -7.05 -7.78
C THR A 196 6.92 -7.54 -7.01
N ASP A 197 8.10 -6.96 -7.25
CA ASP A 197 9.34 -7.30 -6.54
C ASP A 197 9.19 -7.14 -5.02
N ILE A 198 8.42 -6.16 -4.53
CA ILE A 198 8.12 -6.00 -3.09
C ILE A 198 7.41 -7.25 -2.53
N TRP A 199 6.45 -7.79 -3.27
CA TRP A 199 5.67 -8.96 -2.86
C TRP A 199 6.47 -10.26 -3.00
N VAL A 200 7.30 -10.36 -4.05
CA VAL A 200 8.23 -11.49 -4.23
C VAL A 200 9.28 -11.49 -3.11
N ALA A 201 9.85 -10.34 -2.76
CA ALA A 201 10.79 -10.21 -1.65
C ALA A 201 10.18 -10.63 -0.32
N ALA A 202 8.94 -10.20 -0.02
CA ALA A 202 8.23 -10.63 1.17
C ALA A 202 7.98 -12.15 1.18
N LEU A 203 7.67 -12.72 0.02
CA LEU A 203 7.48 -14.15 -0.15
C LEU A 203 8.79 -14.95 0.03
N ASP A 204 9.92 -14.37 -0.38
CA ASP A 204 11.25 -14.94 -0.21
C ASP A 204 11.72 -14.88 1.23
N GLU A 205 11.51 -13.75 1.91
CA GLU A 205 11.75 -13.63 3.35
C GLU A 205 10.94 -14.67 4.13
N ALA A 206 9.66 -14.86 3.80
CA ALA A 206 8.81 -15.88 4.42
C ALA A 206 9.27 -17.32 4.19
N ARG A 207 10.11 -17.56 3.17
CA ARG A 207 10.77 -18.85 2.89
C ARG A 207 12.21 -18.90 3.40
N ASN A 208 12.61 -17.94 4.22
CA ASN A 208 13.98 -17.77 4.71
C ASN A 208 15.04 -17.58 3.59
N ARG A 209 14.61 -17.19 2.38
CA ARG A 209 15.50 -16.86 1.25
C ARG A 209 15.91 -15.39 1.30
N LYS A 210 16.53 -14.98 2.42
CA LYS A 210 16.84 -13.57 2.70
C LYS A 210 17.71 -12.93 1.61
N SER A 211 18.67 -13.66 1.04
CA SER A 211 19.53 -13.13 -0.03
C SER A 211 18.74 -12.80 -1.30
N ALA A 212 17.79 -13.65 -1.70
CA ALA A 212 16.93 -13.39 -2.85
C ALA A 212 15.98 -12.21 -2.58
N ALA A 213 15.46 -12.09 -1.35
CA ALA A 213 14.65 -10.94 -0.95
C ALA A 213 15.45 -9.63 -1.01
N ILE A 214 16.71 -9.64 -0.56
CA ILE A 214 17.62 -8.50 -0.65
C ILE A 214 17.85 -8.11 -2.12
N GLU A 215 18.21 -9.07 -2.97
CA GLU A 215 18.44 -8.83 -4.41
C GLU A 215 17.24 -8.16 -5.09
N ARG A 216 16.02 -8.63 -4.78
CA ARG A 216 14.76 -8.04 -5.29
C ARG A 216 14.56 -6.59 -4.86
N LEU A 217 14.87 -6.26 -3.61
CA LEU A 217 14.67 -4.90 -3.09
C LEU A 217 15.78 -3.95 -3.53
N GLU A 218 17.02 -4.44 -3.67
CA GLU A 218 18.13 -3.68 -4.25
C GLU A 218 17.85 -3.33 -5.71
N HIS A 219 17.24 -4.25 -6.48
CA HIS A 219 16.78 -3.94 -7.84
C HIS A 219 15.86 -2.71 -7.85
N ILE A 220 14.93 -2.60 -6.91
CA ILE A 220 14.04 -1.43 -6.81
C ILE A 220 14.82 -0.15 -6.55
N VAL A 221 15.69 -0.16 -5.53
CA VAL A 221 16.50 1.02 -5.15
C VAL A 221 17.36 1.47 -6.34
N ASN A 222 18.08 0.54 -6.98
CA ASN A 222 18.94 0.86 -8.12
C ASN A 222 18.17 1.47 -9.31
N VAL A 223 16.95 0.99 -9.58
CA VAL A 223 16.11 1.57 -10.64
C VAL A 223 15.71 3.00 -10.29
N PHE A 224 15.35 3.30 -9.05
CA PHE A 224 15.00 4.67 -8.65
C PHE A 224 16.23 5.59 -8.67
N ASP A 225 17.33 5.19 -8.02
CA ASP A 225 18.60 5.93 -7.98
C ASP A 225 19.14 6.28 -9.38
N SER A 226 18.91 5.41 -10.37
CA SER A 226 19.44 5.59 -11.73
C SER A 226 18.50 6.38 -12.66
N ASN A 227 17.21 6.51 -12.34
CA ASN A 227 16.21 7.02 -13.28
C ASN A 227 15.41 8.22 -12.77
N LEU A 228 15.42 8.54 -11.48
CA LEU A 228 14.67 9.67 -10.92
C LEU A 228 15.57 10.61 -10.14
N ASP A 229 15.35 11.91 -10.33
CA ASP A 229 16.00 12.98 -9.56
C ASP A 229 15.28 13.26 -8.22
N PHE A 230 14.22 12.51 -7.90
CA PHE A 230 13.41 12.69 -6.70
C PHE A 230 13.06 11.34 -6.07
N ASP A 231 13.07 11.30 -4.75
CA ASP A 231 12.71 10.14 -3.94
C ASP A 231 11.32 9.62 -4.32
N HIS A 232 11.06 8.31 -4.29
CA HIS A 232 9.71 7.74 -4.54
C HIS A 232 9.16 6.94 -3.32
N PRO A 233 7.84 6.88 -3.00
CA PRO A 233 7.38 6.13 -1.83
C PRO A 233 7.66 4.62 -1.91
N PHE A 234 7.80 4.09 -3.13
CA PHE A 234 8.22 2.69 -3.34
C PHE A 234 9.67 2.45 -2.96
N GLU A 235 10.54 3.39 -3.28
CA GLU A 235 11.96 3.33 -2.94
C GLU A 235 12.14 3.38 -1.42
N LEU A 236 11.40 4.27 -0.73
CA LEU A 236 11.36 4.32 0.73
C LEU A 236 10.93 2.97 1.34
N SER A 237 9.89 2.35 0.77
CA SER A 237 9.45 1.00 1.19
C SER A 237 10.54 -0.06 0.96
N ALA A 238 11.33 0.05 -0.12
CA ALA A 238 12.42 -0.88 -0.39
C ALA A 238 13.57 -0.71 0.61
N HIS A 239 14.04 0.53 0.83
CA HIS A 239 15.04 0.84 1.85
C HIS A 239 14.63 0.34 3.24
N SER A 240 13.39 0.63 3.66
CA SER A 240 12.85 0.21 4.95
C SER A 240 12.94 -1.32 5.15
N LYS A 241 12.55 -2.09 4.12
CA LYS A 241 12.64 -3.56 4.15
C LYS A 241 14.09 -4.06 4.14
N LEU A 242 14.97 -3.40 3.38
CA LEU A 242 16.39 -3.73 3.31
C LEU A 242 17.10 -3.54 4.65
N VAL A 243 16.79 -2.49 5.42
CA VAL A 243 17.33 -2.29 6.77
C VAL A 243 17.11 -3.53 7.62
N ASN A 244 15.86 -3.99 7.72
CA ASN A 244 15.52 -5.18 8.50
C ASN A 244 16.19 -6.46 7.95
N LEU A 245 16.24 -6.66 6.63
CA LEU A 245 16.87 -7.85 6.04
C LEU A 245 18.39 -7.88 6.22
N TYR A 246 19.05 -6.73 6.12
CA TYR A 246 20.48 -6.62 6.34
C TYR A 246 20.85 -6.82 7.81
N GLU A 247 20.11 -6.27 8.76
CA GLU A 247 20.33 -6.57 10.19
C GLU A 247 20.09 -8.06 10.48
N LYS A 248 19.01 -8.66 9.92
CA LYS A 248 18.74 -10.11 10.02
C LYS A 248 19.78 -11.01 9.35
N THR A 249 20.67 -10.45 8.54
CA THR A 249 21.80 -11.16 7.90
C THR A 249 23.16 -10.68 8.41
N ARG A 250 23.20 -9.92 9.50
CA ARG A 250 24.41 -9.39 10.16
C ARG A 250 25.27 -8.49 9.26
N GLN A 251 24.62 -7.74 8.38
CA GLN A 251 25.26 -6.78 7.48
C GLN A 251 24.89 -5.34 7.89
N SER A 252 25.18 -4.98 9.15
CA SER A 252 24.75 -3.70 9.74
C SER A 252 25.30 -2.47 9.02
N ASP A 253 26.45 -2.56 8.36
CA ASP A 253 26.99 -1.48 7.52
C ASP A 253 26.09 -1.19 6.31
N LYS A 254 25.52 -2.23 5.69
CA LYS A 254 24.57 -2.07 4.59
C LYS A 254 23.23 -1.53 5.09
N ALA A 255 22.73 -2.05 6.21
CA ALA A 255 21.52 -1.52 6.84
C ALA A 255 21.67 -0.01 7.13
N THR A 256 22.83 0.40 7.66
CA THR A 256 23.18 1.81 7.91
C THR A 256 23.09 2.65 6.64
N LYS A 257 23.59 2.16 5.49
CA LYS A 257 23.46 2.88 4.21
C LYS A 257 22.00 3.18 3.87
N HIS A 258 21.09 2.22 4.04
CA HIS A 258 19.67 2.46 3.77
C HIS A 258 19.02 3.38 4.82
N CYS A 259 19.40 3.33 6.10
CA CYS A 259 18.95 4.32 7.09
C CYS A 259 19.36 5.74 6.70
N LEU A 260 20.60 5.92 6.25
CA LEU A 260 21.11 7.21 5.78
C LEU A 260 20.41 7.68 4.50
N ALA A 261 20.09 6.75 3.58
CA ALA A 261 19.28 7.06 2.41
C ALA A 261 17.90 7.58 2.84
N ILE A 262 17.17 6.83 3.68
CA ILE A 262 15.85 7.23 4.21
C ILE A 262 15.90 8.62 4.89
N ALA A 263 16.96 8.92 5.64
CA ALA A 263 17.12 10.21 6.30
C ALA A 263 17.37 11.38 5.32
N LYS A 264 17.94 11.10 4.15
CA LYS A 264 18.15 12.08 3.07
C LYS A 264 16.93 12.21 2.17
N MET A 265 16.11 11.16 2.08
CA MET A 265 14.85 11.22 1.33
C MET A 265 13.98 12.31 1.94
N VAL A 266 13.57 13.27 1.12
CA VAL A 266 12.69 14.36 1.56
C VAL A 266 11.35 13.74 1.90
N PRO A 267 10.78 14.01 3.08
CA PRO A 267 9.50 13.45 3.40
C PRO A 267 8.46 14.09 2.47
N TRP A 268 7.57 13.25 1.93
CA TRP A 268 6.36 13.64 1.22
C TRP A 268 5.42 14.52 2.04
N LYS A 269 5.67 14.58 3.35
CA LYS A 269 4.95 15.35 4.36
C LYS A 269 5.96 16.21 5.11
N ASP A 270 5.69 17.50 5.23
CA ASP A 270 6.57 18.44 5.93
C ASP A 270 6.78 18.07 7.42
N SER A 271 5.90 17.24 8.00
CA SER A 271 6.07 16.71 9.36
C SER A 271 5.66 15.24 9.45
N GLN A 272 6.47 14.44 10.14
CA GLN A 272 6.27 13.00 10.37
C GLN A 272 6.99 12.57 11.66
N GLU A 273 6.34 11.72 12.46
CA GLU A 273 6.97 11.06 13.63
C GLU A 273 7.90 9.92 13.21
N GLN A 274 8.88 9.60 14.06
CA GLN A 274 9.80 8.48 13.86
C GLN A 274 9.07 7.14 13.80
N GLU A 275 9.50 6.27 12.89
CA GLU A 275 8.89 4.95 12.68
C GLU A 275 9.95 3.84 12.83
N PRO A 276 9.70 2.78 13.61
CA PRO A 276 10.67 1.69 13.76
C PRO A 276 10.82 0.89 12.46
N LEU A 277 12.06 0.79 11.96
CA LEU A 277 12.42 -0.02 10.80
C LEU A 277 12.89 -1.41 11.19
N TYR A 278 13.64 -1.50 12.30
CA TYR A 278 14.12 -2.76 12.86
C TYR A 278 14.16 -2.67 14.38
N ARG A 279 13.63 -3.70 15.04
CA ARG A 279 13.71 -3.87 16.49
C ARG A 279 14.25 -5.26 16.83
N ALA A 280 15.45 -5.30 17.41
CA ALA A 280 15.98 -6.51 18.00
C ALA A 280 15.17 -6.87 19.25
N HIS A 281 14.79 -8.14 19.37
CA HIS A 281 14.22 -8.65 20.62
C HIS A 281 15.32 -8.81 21.67
N PRO A 282 15.07 -8.46 22.94
CA PRO A 282 16.06 -8.67 23.99
C PRO A 282 16.29 -10.16 24.24
N GLU A 283 17.55 -10.55 24.40
CA GLU A 283 17.92 -11.89 24.83
C GLU A 283 17.52 -12.09 26.30
N TYR A 284 16.86 -13.21 26.61
CA TYR A 284 16.46 -13.51 27.99
C TYR A 284 17.72 -13.78 28.85
N PRO A 285 17.98 -13.02 29.93
CA PRO A 285 19.17 -13.22 30.75
C PRO A 285 19.18 -14.61 31.41
N SER A 286 20.26 -15.39 31.22
CA SER A 286 20.34 -16.76 31.73
C SER A 286 20.26 -16.86 33.26
N ASN A 287 20.72 -15.83 33.99
CA ASN A 287 20.58 -15.74 35.44
C ASN A 287 19.11 -15.54 35.88
N MET A 288 18.29 -14.86 35.07
CA MET A 288 16.86 -14.69 35.33
C MET A 288 16.08 -15.93 34.92
N ALA A 289 16.43 -16.54 33.78
CA ALA A 289 15.83 -17.80 33.33
C ALA A 289 16.04 -18.93 34.34
N ARG A 290 17.27 -19.10 34.87
CA ARG A 290 17.56 -20.09 35.93
C ARG A 290 16.75 -19.88 37.21
N LYS A 291 16.31 -18.65 37.46
CA LYS A 291 15.48 -18.29 38.63
C LYS A 291 13.98 -18.28 38.31
N MET A 292 13.58 -18.63 37.08
CA MET A 292 12.20 -18.59 36.60
C MET A 292 11.51 -17.23 36.86
N LYS A 293 12.30 -16.14 36.86
CA LYS A 293 11.78 -14.78 37.08
C LYS A 293 11.36 -14.19 35.76
N SER A 294 10.11 -13.75 35.65
CA SER A 294 9.60 -12.84 34.62
C SER A 294 9.72 -11.38 35.10
N GLY A 295 9.58 -10.41 34.19
CA GLY A 295 9.59 -9.01 34.54
C GLY A 295 9.59 -8.08 33.32
N TRP A 296 9.90 -6.82 33.54
CA TRP A 296 9.89 -5.80 32.50
C TRP A 296 10.94 -4.71 32.76
N VAL A 297 11.27 -3.95 31.71
CA VAL A 297 12.13 -2.76 31.77
C VAL A 297 11.48 -1.66 30.93
N GLN A 298 11.28 -0.48 31.51
CA GLN A 298 10.87 0.73 30.80
C GLN A 298 12.11 1.59 30.53
N LEU A 299 12.30 1.98 29.27
CA LEU A 299 13.43 2.78 28.83
C LEU A 299 12.96 4.01 28.06
N GLN A 300 13.69 5.10 28.23
CA GLN A 300 13.67 6.27 27.36
C GLN A 300 14.90 6.21 26.45
N PHE A 301 14.78 6.70 25.23
CA PHE A 301 15.91 6.81 24.31
C PHE A 301 15.66 7.90 23.28
N THR A 302 16.74 8.35 22.65
CA THR A 302 16.70 9.34 21.56
C THR A 302 16.94 8.65 20.22
N VAL A 303 16.04 8.90 19.26
CA VAL A 303 16.24 8.59 17.85
C VAL A 303 16.95 9.76 17.20
N SER A 304 18.17 9.52 16.71
CA SER A 304 18.97 10.51 15.98
C SER A 304 18.37 10.87 14.61
N LYS A 305 18.87 11.95 14.01
CA LYS A 305 18.50 12.39 12.64
C LYS A 305 18.78 11.33 11.56
N SER A 306 19.67 10.39 11.84
CA SER A 306 20.02 9.25 10.98
C SER A 306 19.27 7.96 11.34
N GLY A 307 18.37 7.99 12.32
CA GLY A 307 17.55 6.85 12.70
C GLY A 307 18.18 5.86 13.69
N PHE A 308 19.37 6.17 14.22
CA PHE A 308 20.01 5.37 15.28
C PHE A 308 19.44 5.73 16.65
N VAL A 309 19.30 4.72 17.51
CA VAL A 309 18.99 4.86 18.92
C VAL A 309 20.26 5.22 19.70
N LYS A 310 20.19 6.26 20.54
CA LYS A 310 21.23 6.72 21.45
C LYS A 310 20.60 7.21 22.77
N ASP A 311 21.42 7.61 23.73
CA ASP A 311 20.99 8.21 25.00
C ASP A 311 19.93 7.34 25.72
N ILE A 312 20.20 6.04 25.84
CA ILE A 312 19.26 5.08 26.44
C ILE A 312 19.31 5.21 27.97
N GLU A 313 18.19 5.57 28.56
CA GLU A 313 18.01 5.72 30.00
C GLU A 313 16.94 4.75 30.52
N VAL A 314 17.18 4.14 31.67
CA VAL A 314 16.18 3.28 32.32
C VAL A 314 15.27 4.16 33.16
N ILE A 315 13.98 4.18 32.81
CA ILE A 315 12.95 4.90 33.57
C ILE A 315 12.58 4.09 34.80
N ASP A 316 12.26 2.81 34.60
CA ASP A 316 11.86 1.89 35.66
C ASP A 316 12.11 0.43 35.25
N SER A 317 12.18 -0.49 36.22
CA SER A 317 12.28 -1.91 35.97
C SER A 317 11.81 -2.73 37.15
N SER A 318 11.11 -3.83 36.85
CA SER A 318 10.73 -4.79 37.89
C SER A 318 11.94 -5.50 38.51
N GLU A 319 13.01 -5.73 37.74
CA GLU A 319 14.19 -6.49 38.18
C GLU A 319 15.45 -6.03 37.42
N LYS A 320 16.49 -5.62 38.15
CA LYS A 320 17.77 -5.16 37.57
C LYS A 320 18.42 -6.17 36.61
N GLY A 321 18.12 -7.45 36.76
CA GLY A 321 18.66 -8.52 35.91
C GLY A 321 18.30 -8.39 34.43
N PHE A 322 17.23 -7.67 34.08
CA PHE A 322 16.78 -7.48 32.70
C PHE A 322 17.40 -6.26 31.99
N ILE A 323 17.85 -5.27 32.76
CA ILE A 323 18.29 -3.96 32.24
C ILE A 323 19.37 -4.08 31.17
N LYS A 324 20.45 -4.83 31.44
CA LYS A 324 21.58 -4.95 30.50
C LYS A 324 21.14 -5.54 29.15
N ALA A 325 20.28 -6.55 29.18
CA ALA A 325 19.77 -7.18 27.96
C ALA A 325 18.83 -6.25 27.19
N SER A 326 18.05 -5.43 27.91
CA SER A 326 17.17 -4.42 27.31
C SER A 326 17.97 -3.33 26.59
N ILE A 327 18.99 -2.76 27.24
CA ILE A 327 19.85 -1.73 26.64
C ILE A 327 20.53 -2.28 25.38
N LYS A 328 21.15 -3.46 25.46
CA LYS A 328 21.80 -4.12 24.32
C LYS A 328 20.85 -4.36 23.15
N ALA A 329 19.56 -4.59 23.42
CA ALA A 329 18.56 -4.75 22.37
C ALA A 329 18.26 -3.41 21.69
N LEU A 330 18.03 -2.35 22.47
CA LEU A 330 17.71 -1.01 21.97
C LEU A 330 18.85 -0.40 21.14
N GLU A 331 20.12 -0.64 21.50
CA GLU A 331 21.29 -0.20 20.72
C GLU A 331 21.27 -0.70 19.26
N GLN A 332 20.61 -1.82 19.01
CA GLN A 332 20.48 -2.42 17.69
C GLN A 332 19.24 -1.94 16.93
N TRP A 333 18.37 -1.15 17.55
CA TRP A 333 17.17 -0.67 16.88
C TRP A 333 17.51 0.35 15.79
N ARG A 334 16.67 0.39 14.76
CA ARG A 334 16.77 1.31 13.63
C ARG A 334 15.41 1.93 13.38
N TYR A 335 15.39 3.23 13.09
CA TYR A 335 14.20 4.02 12.86
C TYR A 335 14.31 4.82 11.57
N ALA A 336 13.18 5.12 10.94
CA ALA A 336 13.05 6.30 10.09
C ALA A 336 12.98 7.52 11.02
N PRO A 337 13.74 8.59 10.75
CA PRO A 337 13.81 9.73 11.66
C PRO A 337 12.49 10.50 11.70
N LYS A 338 12.33 11.30 12.75
CA LYS A 338 11.28 12.32 12.83
C LYS A 338 11.63 13.46 11.87
N PHE A 339 10.63 14.00 11.18
CA PHE A 339 10.77 15.19 10.34
C PHE A 339 9.90 16.33 10.85
N GLU A 340 10.47 17.53 10.86
CA GLU A 340 9.79 18.80 11.11
C GLU A 340 10.26 19.80 10.04
N ASP A 341 9.32 20.50 9.40
CA ASP A 341 9.55 21.38 8.24
C ASP A 341 10.46 20.75 7.16
N GLY A 342 10.22 19.47 6.86
CA GLY A 342 10.96 18.71 5.85
C GLY A 342 12.41 18.37 6.24
N LYS A 343 12.82 18.63 7.48
CA LYS A 343 14.18 18.35 7.98
C LYS A 343 14.16 17.27 9.05
N PRO A 344 15.12 16.32 9.05
CA PRO A 344 15.21 15.32 10.09
C PRO A 344 15.64 15.96 11.41
N VAL A 345 14.89 15.66 12.48
CA VAL A 345 15.15 16.13 13.86
C VAL A 345 15.33 14.94 14.80
N GLU A 346 15.99 15.17 15.94
CA GLU A 346 16.08 14.15 16.96
C GLU A 346 14.75 14.04 17.71
N ALA A 347 14.38 12.83 18.11
CA ALA A 347 13.12 12.58 18.79
C ALA A 347 13.31 11.65 19.99
N VAL A 348 12.73 12.02 21.13
CA VAL A 348 12.73 11.19 22.33
C VAL A 348 11.56 10.22 22.27
N SER A 349 11.80 8.97 22.66
CA SER A 349 10.80 7.88 22.67
C SER A 349 10.92 7.07 23.94
N THR A 350 9.84 6.40 24.30
CA THR A 350 9.81 5.47 25.43
C THR A 350 9.32 4.09 24.97
N VAL A 351 9.78 3.04 25.65
CA VAL A 351 9.33 1.67 25.40
C VAL A 351 9.38 0.83 26.65
N GLN A 352 8.46 -0.14 26.77
CA GLN A 352 8.53 -1.22 27.73
C GLN A 352 8.92 -2.51 27.03
N LEU A 353 9.91 -3.21 27.58
CA LEU A 353 10.30 -4.56 27.16
C LEU A 353 9.89 -5.57 28.23
N ASP A 354 9.03 -6.51 27.83
CA ASP A 354 8.54 -7.57 28.70
C ASP A 354 9.35 -8.85 28.53
N TYR A 355 9.68 -9.48 29.65
CA TYR A 355 10.35 -10.76 29.76
C TYR A 355 9.40 -11.76 30.40
N VAL A 356 8.87 -12.67 29.59
CA VAL A 356 7.95 -13.71 30.05
C VAL A 356 8.62 -15.07 29.89
N ILE A 357 8.72 -15.82 30.99
CA ILE A 357 9.04 -17.25 30.96
C ILE A 357 7.77 -18.04 31.31
N ALA A 358 7.44 -19.04 30.50
CA ALA A 358 6.32 -19.92 30.79
C ALA A 358 6.63 -20.71 32.07
N LYS A 359 5.69 -20.73 33.02
CA LYS A 359 5.74 -21.66 34.14
C LYS A 359 5.23 -22.99 33.61
N ASN A 360 6.08 -24.02 33.63
CA ASN A 360 5.65 -25.40 33.41
C ASN A 360 4.73 -25.88 34.54
#